data_AF-A0A1C3ELE5-F1
#
_entry.id   AF-A0A1C3ELE5-F1
#
_cell.length_a   1.000
_cell.length_b   1.000
_cell.length_c   1.000
_cell.angle_alpha   90.00
_cell.angle_beta   90.00
_cell.angle_gamma   90.00
#
_symmetry.space_group_name_H-M   'P 1'
#
loop_
_entity.id
_entity.type
_entity.pdbx_description
1 polymer ?
#
loop_
_entity_poly.entity_id
_entity_poly.type
_entity_poly.pdbx_seq_one_letter_code
_entity_poly.pdbx_strand_id
1 'polypeptide(L)'
;MKRSFVLDLARVIAITFVFVAHFGQLLDSDIGGFFGVKNIYYVSLGGVGVSVFLVLSGILAGLSDARKQSPFFTYMARKIQRIYPIYLLSIPLAILGYLLAQLLLEGRIPSLFPNGLFIDFFGSVTGFYSWLGLWGGPYNPPSWFIGLIISMYALALPMIAAFKRWPHITPCFLLAISLISRWFVGQEGVLPFTDSLYDEIKGWAYRQFGFMPGRPADWFPLCRVFEFGLGIYLATVINREFWFRIDIPWLKQPVAFLSDIAFPLFLLHYPFMFMVILLIKASVPIWLAMTLFMFLIIAMSWSVDWYAKRLPTLKLMRKLSRARE
;
A
#
# COMPACT_ATOMS: atom_id res chain seq x y z
N MET A 1 -22.93 -2.76 -2.38
CA MET A 1 -22.42 -4.14 -2.20
C MET A 1 -22.55 -4.52 -0.74
N LYS A 2 -23.09 -5.72 -0.45
CA LYS A 2 -23.07 -6.31 0.90
C LYS A 2 -21.60 -6.42 1.36
N ARG A 3 -21.34 -6.18 2.65
CA ARG A 3 -20.01 -6.31 3.26
C ARG A 3 -19.65 -7.80 3.41
N SER A 4 -18.39 -8.16 3.16
CA SER A 4 -17.89 -9.54 3.26
C SER A 4 -16.94 -9.65 4.45
N PHE A 5 -17.30 -10.50 5.41
CA PHE A 5 -16.45 -10.78 6.58
C PHE A 5 -15.08 -11.33 6.16
N VAL A 6 -15.04 -12.23 5.18
CA VAL A 6 -13.80 -12.84 4.66
C VAL A 6 -12.86 -11.78 4.10
N LEU A 7 -13.38 -10.87 3.27
CA LEU A 7 -12.55 -9.81 2.68
C LEU A 7 -12.08 -8.79 3.72
N ASP A 8 -12.89 -8.52 4.75
CA ASP A 8 -12.49 -7.65 5.85
C ASP A 8 -11.42 -8.30 6.72
N LEU A 9 -11.59 -9.56 7.10
CA LEU A 9 -10.61 -10.32 7.87
C LEU A 9 -9.26 -10.40 7.14
N ALA A 10 -9.28 -10.64 5.83
CA ALA A 10 -8.07 -10.65 5.03
C ALA A 10 -7.33 -9.30 5.02
N ARG A 11 -8.06 -8.16 5.05
CA ARG A 11 -7.42 -6.83 5.21
C ARG A 11 -6.80 -6.67 6.59
N VAL A 12 -7.49 -7.12 7.64
CA VAL A 12 -6.99 -7.06 9.01
C VAL A 12 -5.70 -7.90 9.13
N ILE A 13 -5.68 -9.11 8.60
CA ILE A 13 -4.48 -9.95 8.56
C ILE A 13 -3.34 -9.27 7.79
N ALA A 14 -3.65 -8.69 6.62
CA ALA A 14 -2.66 -7.99 5.80
C ALA A 14 -2.00 -6.82 6.55
N ILE A 15 -2.78 -5.98 7.24
CA ILE A 15 -2.21 -4.88 8.02
C ILE A 15 -1.45 -5.39 9.25
N THR A 16 -1.91 -6.45 9.90
CA THR A 16 -1.18 -7.09 11.00
C THR A 16 0.20 -7.57 10.55
N PHE A 17 0.32 -8.20 9.37
CA PHE A 17 1.61 -8.60 8.81
C PHE A 17 2.56 -7.43 8.57
N VAL A 18 2.05 -6.29 8.12
CA VAL A 18 2.83 -5.06 7.96
C VAL A 18 3.35 -4.56 9.32
N PHE A 19 2.50 -4.50 10.34
CA PHE A 19 2.92 -4.09 11.69
C PHE A 19 3.94 -5.06 12.30
N VAL A 20 3.69 -6.36 12.23
CA VAL A 20 4.61 -7.37 12.76
C VAL A 20 5.98 -7.28 12.10
N ALA A 21 6.04 -7.09 10.78
CA ALA A 21 7.30 -6.93 10.07
C ALA A 21 8.05 -5.67 10.50
N HIS A 22 7.35 -4.54 10.61
CA HIS A 22 8.01 -3.28 10.99
C HIS A 22 8.42 -3.24 12.45
N PHE A 23 7.64 -3.81 13.37
CA PHE A 23 8.09 -3.99 14.76
C PHE A 23 9.26 -4.95 14.86
N GLY A 24 9.26 -6.04 14.10
CA GLY A 24 10.40 -6.93 14.01
C GLY A 24 11.66 -6.20 13.52
N GLN A 25 11.54 -5.39 12.46
CA GLN A 25 12.65 -4.57 11.94
C GLN A 25 13.13 -3.53 12.96
N LEU A 26 12.20 -2.90 13.66
CA LEU A 26 12.52 -1.89 14.67
C LEU A 26 13.27 -2.47 15.87
N LEU A 27 12.93 -3.71 16.24
CA LEU A 27 13.50 -4.42 17.39
C LEU A 27 14.64 -5.37 17.00
N ASP A 28 15.09 -5.32 15.74
CA ASP A 28 16.13 -6.20 15.19
C ASP A 28 15.86 -7.70 15.41
N SER A 29 14.61 -8.12 15.21
CA SER A 29 14.19 -9.52 15.36
C SER A 29 14.06 -10.24 14.01
N ASP A 30 14.29 -11.56 14.03
CA ASP A 30 14.20 -12.43 12.85
C ASP A 30 12.84 -12.36 12.14
N ILE A 31 11.77 -12.05 12.88
CA ILE A 31 10.41 -11.91 12.33
C ILE A 31 10.30 -10.70 11.40
N GLY A 32 11.12 -9.66 11.63
CA GLY A 32 11.26 -8.51 10.74
C GLY A 32 12.17 -8.77 9.54
N GLY A 33 12.87 -9.90 9.57
CA GLY A 33 13.80 -10.34 8.54
C GLY A 33 13.14 -10.54 7.18
N PHE A 34 13.99 -10.52 6.17
CA PHE A 34 13.62 -10.80 4.80
C PHE A 34 13.93 -12.26 4.46
N PHE A 35 13.08 -12.87 3.63
CA PHE A 35 13.27 -14.23 3.17
C PHE A 35 13.01 -14.34 1.67
N GLY A 36 13.50 -15.43 1.08
CA GLY A 36 13.40 -15.72 -0.35
C GLY A 36 14.67 -15.39 -1.13
N VAL A 37 14.55 -15.28 -2.46
CA VAL A 37 15.69 -15.15 -3.36
C VAL A 37 15.97 -13.67 -3.64
N LYS A 38 17.15 -13.19 -3.26
CA LYS A 38 17.62 -11.82 -3.55
C LYS A 38 17.44 -11.52 -5.05
N ASN A 39 16.99 -10.30 -5.36
CA ASN A 39 16.75 -9.81 -6.72
C ASN A 39 15.66 -10.54 -7.54
N ILE A 40 14.89 -11.45 -6.93
CA ILE A 40 13.73 -12.11 -7.57
C ILE A 40 12.49 -11.98 -6.68
N TYR A 41 12.56 -12.52 -5.47
CA TYR A 41 11.48 -12.51 -4.49
C TYR A 41 12.07 -12.49 -3.08
N TYR A 42 12.60 -11.34 -2.68
CA TYR A 42 13.17 -11.10 -1.35
C TYR A 42 12.20 -10.23 -0.54
N VAL A 43 11.40 -10.86 0.30
CA VAL A 43 10.16 -10.28 0.83
C VAL A 43 10.17 -10.39 2.35
N SER A 44 9.69 -9.36 3.03
CA SER A 44 9.37 -9.45 4.46
C SER A 44 7.93 -9.90 4.64
N LEU A 45 7.57 -10.25 5.87
CA LEU A 45 6.16 -10.46 6.22
C LEU A 45 5.27 -9.25 5.83
N GLY A 46 5.81 -8.02 5.89
CA GLY A 46 5.11 -6.82 5.44
C GLY A 46 4.88 -6.80 3.93
N GLY A 47 5.84 -7.26 3.13
CA GLY A 47 5.67 -7.42 1.69
C GLY A 47 4.65 -8.50 1.32
N VAL A 48 4.49 -9.54 2.15
CA VAL A 48 3.37 -10.49 2.03
C VAL A 48 2.04 -9.78 2.31
N GLY A 49 1.96 -8.97 3.38
CA GLY A 49 0.80 -8.14 3.67
C GLY A 49 0.40 -7.22 2.51
N VAL A 50 1.36 -6.55 1.87
CA VAL A 50 1.10 -5.74 0.66
C VAL A 50 0.59 -6.60 -0.50
N SER A 51 1.15 -7.80 -0.69
CA SER A 51 0.69 -8.74 -1.73
C SER A 51 -0.77 -9.14 -1.49
N VAL A 52 -1.17 -9.37 -0.23
CA VAL A 52 -2.58 -9.61 0.14
C VAL A 52 -3.45 -8.38 -0.17
N PHE A 53 -3.00 -7.16 0.13
CA PHE A 53 -3.73 -5.94 -0.24
C PHE A 53 -3.93 -5.79 -1.76
N LEU A 54 -2.94 -6.15 -2.57
CA LEU A 54 -3.04 -6.14 -4.03
C LEU A 54 -4.07 -7.18 -4.52
N VAL A 55 -3.99 -8.41 -4.02
CA VAL A 55 -4.98 -9.46 -4.33
C VAL A 55 -6.39 -9.01 -3.94
N LEU A 56 -6.58 -8.46 -2.74
CA LEU A 56 -7.89 -7.96 -2.30
C LEU A 56 -8.40 -6.81 -3.17
N SER A 57 -7.52 -5.92 -3.61
CA SER A 57 -7.88 -4.83 -4.52
C SER A 57 -8.31 -5.36 -5.90
N GLY A 58 -7.62 -6.37 -6.40
CA GLY A 58 -8.00 -7.12 -7.60
C GLY A 58 -9.34 -7.83 -7.45
N ILE A 59 -9.59 -8.50 -6.33
CA ILE A 59 -10.87 -9.16 -6.02
C ILE A 59 -12.01 -8.14 -6.07
N LEU A 60 -11.84 -6.99 -5.42
CA LEU A 60 -12.85 -5.93 -5.45
C LEU A 60 -13.09 -5.42 -6.86
N ALA A 61 -12.03 -5.19 -7.65
CA ALA A 61 -12.18 -4.77 -9.05
C ALA A 61 -12.93 -5.82 -9.88
N GLY A 62 -12.61 -7.10 -9.73
CA GLY A 62 -13.31 -8.20 -10.40
C GLY A 62 -14.78 -8.29 -9.98
N LEU A 63 -15.07 -8.26 -8.67
CA LEU A 63 -16.44 -8.36 -8.17
C LEU A 63 -17.33 -7.16 -8.53
N SER A 64 -16.77 -5.94 -8.53
CA SER A 64 -17.57 -4.72 -8.77
C SER A 64 -17.62 -4.27 -10.22
N ASP A 65 -16.52 -4.42 -10.95
CA ASP A 65 -16.35 -3.78 -12.26
C ASP A 65 -16.31 -4.79 -13.42
N ALA A 66 -16.02 -6.08 -13.20
CA ALA A 66 -16.04 -7.04 -14.31
C ALA A 66 -17.43 -7.17 -14.97
N ARG A 67 -18.51 -6.91 -14.21
CA ARG A 67 -19.88 -6.94 -14.73
C ARG A 67 -20.35 -5.61 -15.33
N LYS A 68 -19.62 -4.51 -15.11
CA LYS A 68 -20.03 -3.16 -15.54
C LYS A 68 -19.19 -2.72 -16.72
N GLN A 69 -19.83 -2.30 -17.81
CA GLN A 69 -19.14 -1.60 -18.90
C GLN A 69 -19.06 -0.10 -18.54
N SER A 70 -18.10 0.26 -17.69
CA SER A 70 -17.83 1.66 -17.35
C SER A 70 -16.73 2.23 -18.23
N PRO A 71 -16.87 3.46 -18.78
CA PRO A 71 -15.79 4.15 -19.45
C PRO A 71 -14.56 4.29 -18.55
N PHE A 72 -13.36 4.24 -19.13
CA PHE A 72 -12.08 4.25 -18.41
C PHE A 72 -11.98 5.40 -17.40
N PHE A 73 -12.26 6.64 -17.83
CA PHE A 73 -12.18 7.81 -16.95
C PHE A 73 -13.17 7.76 -15.79
N THR A 74 -14.39 7.29 -16.03
CA THR A 74 -15.39 7.11 -14.95
C THR A 74 -14.97 6.02 -13.99
N TYR A 75 -14.36 4.94 -14.48
CA TYR A 75 -13.79 3.90 -13.64
C TYR A 75 -12.67 4.46 -12.75
N MET A 76 -11.68 5.14 -13.34
CA MET A 76 -10.54 5.69 -12.61
C MET A 76 -10.94 6.76 -11.61
N ALA A 77 -11.84 7.67 -11.99
CA ALA A 77 -12.37 8.70 -11.09
C ALA A 77 -12.98 8.07 -9.82
N ARG A 78 -13.73 6.97 -9.94
CA ARG A 78 -14.29 6.26 -8.78
C ARG A 78 -13.23 5.68 -7.86
N LYS A 79 -12.09 5.20 -8.41
CA LYS A 79 -10.98 4.66 -7.60
C LYS A 79 -10.21 5.78 -6.92
N ILE A 80 -9.88 6.85 -7.65
CA ILE A 80 -9.21 8.05 -7.14
C ILE A 80 -10.04 8.66 -5.99
N GLN A 81 -11.33 8.90 -6.21
CA GLN A 81 -12.23 9.47 -5.21
C GLN A 81 -12.41 8.59 -3.96
N ARG A 82 -12.10 7.29 -4.04
CA ARG A 82 -12.12 6.38 -2.88
C ARG A 82 -10.82 6.42 -2.08
N ILE A 83 -9.67 6.55 -2.76
CA ILE A 83 -8.34 6.43 -2.15
C ILE A 83 -7.81 7.79 -1.69
N TYR A 84 -7.89 8.80 -2.55
CA TYR A 84 -7.25 10.10 -2.31
C TYR A 84 -7.79 10.87 -1.10
N PRO A 85 -9.09 10.85 -0.75
CA PRO A 85 -9.53 11.57 0.44
C PRO A 85 -8.84 11.09 1.71
N ILE A 86 -8.69 9.78 1.89
CA ILE A 86 -7.98 9.21 3.04
C ILE A 86 -6.48 9.53 2.96
N TYR A 87 -5.88 9.35 1.78
CA TYR A 87 -4.47 9.63 1.56
C TYR A 87 -4.12 11.10 1.84
N LEU A 88 -4.84 12.05 1.27
CA LEU A 88 -4.60 13.48 1.46
C LEU A 88 -4.82 13.93 2.91
N LEU A 89 -5.79 13.34 3.63
CA LEU A 89 -5.95 13.58 5.06
C LEU A 89 -4.78 13.01 5.89
N SER A 90 -4.11 11.96 5.42
CA SER A 90 -2.92 11.41 6.08
C SER A 90 -1.66 12.25 5.87
N ILE A 91 -1.58 13.04 4.80
CA ILE A 91 -0.37 13.81 4.46
C ILE A 91 0.01 14.85 5.53
N PRO A 92 -0.90 15.73 6.02
CA PRO A 92 -0.55 16.66 7.09
C PRO A 92 -0.07 15.95 8.36
N LEU A 93 -0.67 14.80 8.69
CA LEU A 93 -0.25 13.99 9.83
C LEU A 93 1.12 13.36 9.59
N ALA A 94 1.41 12.89 8.38
CA ALA A 94 2.71 12.34 8.03
C ALA A 94 3.82 13.41 8.05
N ILE A 95 3.52 14.62 7.56
CA ILE A 95 4.43 15.78 7.68
C ILE A 95 4.67 16.11 9.15
N LEU A 96 3.62 16.13 9.98
CA LEU A 96 3.77 16.32 11.42
C LEU A 96 4.65 15.23 12.05
N GLY A 97 4.43 13.97 11.70
CA GLY A 97 5.26 12.84 12.15
C GLY A 97 6.73 13.02 11.77
N TYR A 98 7.02 13.41 10.53
CA TYR A 98 8.37 13.73 10.07
C TYR A 98 9.02 14.88 10.85
N LEU A 99 8.31 16.00 11.04
CA LEU A 99 8.80 17.15 11.80
C LEU A 99 9.10 16.77 13.26
N LEU A 100 8.17 16.05 13.91
CA LEU A 100 8.33 15.61 15.29
C LEU A 100 9.45 14.58 15.44
N ALA A 101 9.60 13.64 14.52
CA ALA A 101 10.67 12.64 14.55
C ALA A 101 12.04 13.31 14.54
N GLN A 102 12.24 14.24 13.62
CA GLN A 102 13.51 14.98 13.46
C GLN A 102 13.79 15.87 14.67
N LEU A 103 12.78 16.60 15.16
CA LEU A 103 12.93 17.46 16.32
C LEU A 103 13.25 16.66 17.60
N LEU A 104 12.52 15.57 17.86
CA LEU A 104 12.59 14.84 19.12
C LEU A 104 13.72 13.80 19.16
N LEU A 105 14.11 13.21 18.02
CA LEU A 105 15.21 12.25 17.97
C LEU A 105 16.56 12.89 17.65
N GLU A 106 16.59 13.91 16.80
CA GLU A 106 17.83 14.49 16.28
C GLU A 106 18.09 15.91 16.81
N GLY A 107 17.13 16.51 17.52
CA GLY A 107 17.28 17.85 18.11
C GLY A 107 17.35 18.99 17.09
N ARG A 108 17.01 18.72 15.83
CA ARG A 108 17.09 19.70 14.73
C ARG A 108 15.75 19.91 14.04
N ILE A 109 15.53 21.14 13.59
CA ILE A 109 14.40 21.45 12.71
C ILE A 109 14.79 20.95 11.31
N PRO A 110 14.05 19.98 10.73
CA PRO A 110 14.40 19.46 9.41
C PRO A 110 14.05 20.45 8.31
N SER A 111 14.72 20.32 7.16
CA SER A 111 14.25 20.98 5.94
C SER A 111 12.86 20.46 5.59
N LEU A 112 11.93 21.39 5.34
CA LEU A 112 10.58 21.01 4.96
C LEU A 112 10.58 20.33 3.59
N PHE A 113 11.43 20.73 2.64
CA PHE A 113 11.48 20.18 1.28
C PHE A 113 12.88 19.66 0.96
N PRO A 114 13.32 18.52 1.54
CA PRO A 114 14.68 18.01 1.37
C PRO A 114 15.03 17.60 -0.07
N ASN A 115 14.04 17.27 -0.91
CA ASN A 115 14.26 16.92 -2.32
C ASN A 115 13.88 18.06 -3.28
N GLY A 116 13.59 19.25 -2.74
CA GLY A 116 13.12 20.41 -3.50
C GLY A 116 11.60 20.49 -3.58
N LEU A 117 11.10 21.73 -3.61
CA LEU A 117 9.67 22.06 -3.51
C LEU A 117 8.82 21.29 -4.53
N PHE A 118 9.25 21.21 -5.79
CA PHE A 118 8.49 20.57 -6.86
C PHE A 118 8.33 19.07 -6.64
N ILE A 119 9.43 18.36 -6.35
CA ILE A 119 9.45 16.90 -6.16
C ILE A 119 8.63 16.52 -4.94
N ASP A 120 8.86 17.20 -3.82
CA ASP A 120 8.20 16.88 -2.56
C ASP A 120 6.71 17.28 -2.58
N PHE A 121 6.34 18.40 -3.21
CA PHE A 121 4.93 18.77 -3.39
C PHE A 121 4.21 17.78 -4.32
N PHE A 122 4.75 17.54 -5.51
CA PHE A 122 4.13 16.65 -6.49
C PHE A 122 4.04 15.22 -5.95
N GLY A 123 5.14 14.69 -5.40
CA GLY A 123 5.19 13.36 -4.81
C GLY A 123 4.19 13.20 -3.66
N SER A 124 4.06 14.19 -2.78
CA SER A 124 3.12 14.13 -1.65
C SER A 124 1.66 14.21 -2.09
N VAL A 125 1.34 15.09 -3.04
CA VAL A 125 -0.06 15.26 -3.49
C VAL A 125 -0.51 14.05 -4.31
N THR A 126 0.37 13.52 -5.16
CA THR A 126 0.01 12.43 -6.08
C THR A 126 0.22 11.04 -5.47
N GLY A 127 1.18 10.85 -4.57
CA GLY A 127 1.63 9.55 -4.10
C GLY A 127 2.58 8.83 -5.09
N PHE A 128 3.16 9.56 -6.05
CA PHE A 128 4.02 9.01 -7.10
C PHE A 128 5.52 9.24 -6.83
N TYR A 129 5.94 9.33 -5.56
CA TYR A 129 7.35 9.48 -5.21
C TYR A 129 8.24 8.40 -5.87
N SER A 130 7.79 7.14 -5.91
CA SER A 130 8.57 6.05 -6.49
C SER A 130 8.82 6.19 -7.98
N TRP A 131 7.95 6.90 -8.71
CA TRP A 131 8.16 7.25 -10.11
C TRP A 131 9.21 8.35 -10.30
N LEU A 132 9.50 9.11 -9.24
CA LEU A 132 10.57 10.11 -9.19
C LEU A 132 11.87 9.53 -8.60
N GLY A 133 11.99 8.20 -8.50
CA GLY A 133 13.17 7.53 -7.94
C GLY A 133 13.24 7.53 -6.41
N LEU A 134 12.26 8.13 -5.73
CA LEU A 134 12.20 8.19 -4.26
C LEU A 134 11.23 7.14 -3.77
N TRP A 135 11.64 6.16 -2.95
CA TRP A 135 10.75 5.06 -2.57
C TRP A 135 9.36 5.55 -2.13
N GLY A 136 9.23 6.29 -1.03
CA GLY A 136 7.97 6.91 -0.60
C GLY A 136 8.10 8.37 -0.17
N GLY A 137 9.18 9.03 -0.56
CA GLY A 137 9.47 10.41 -0.15
C GLY A 137 9.81 10.57 1.34
N PRO A 138 10.02 11.82 1.80
CA PRO A 138 10.51 12.10 3.16
C PRO A 138 9.42 11.98 4.23
N TYR A 139 8.14 12.22 3.91
CA TYR A 139 7.09 12.35 4.94
C TYR A 139 6.28 11.07 5.15
N ASN A 140 5.91 10.39 4.06
CA ASN A 140 4.98 9.26 4.10
C ASN A 140 5.57 8.08 3.31
N PRO A 141 6.48 7.30 3.90
CA PRO A 141 7.11 6.18 3.19
C PRO A 141 6.11 5.20 2.57
N PRO A 142 4.97 4.86 3.20
CA PRO A 142 3.90 4.07 2.56
C PRO A 142 3.28 4.66 1.28
N SER A 143 3.56 5.92 0.91
CA SER A 143 2.97 6.59 -0.25
C SER A 143 3.29 5.90 -1.59
N TRP A 144 4.40 5.16 -1.69
CA TRP A 144 4.76 4.37 -2.88
C TRP A 144 3.67 3.41 -3.33
N PHE A 145 2.91 2.88 -2.35
CA PHE A 145 1.81 1.98 -2.60
C PHE A 145 0.64 2.69 -3.31
N ILE A 146 0.49 4.01 -3.12
CA ILE A 146 -0.54 4.82 -3.79
C ILE A 146 -0.29 4.86 -5.29
N GLY A 147 0.93 5.24 -5.70
CA GLY A 147 1.28 5.21 -7.11
C GLY A 147 1.10 3.81 -7.70
N LEU A 148 1.54 2.77 -6.98
CA LEU A 148 1.39 1.38 -7.43
C LEU A 148 -0.08 1.01 -7.62
N ILE A 149 -0.93 1.23 -6.62
CA ILE A 149 -2.32 0.78 -6.68
C ILE A 149 -3.12 1.55 -7.73
N ILE A 150 -2.83 2.83 -7.94
CA ILE A 150 -3.45 3.63 -9.01
C ILE A 150 -3.02 3.11 -10.38
N SER A 151 -1.74 2.78 -10.58
CA SER A 151 -1.27 2.11 -11.79
C SER A 151 -1.95 0.75 -12.01
N MET A 152 -2.11 -0.06 -10.96
CA MET A 152 -2.84 -1.33 -11.05
C MET A 152 -4.30 -1.15 -11.45
N TYR A 153 -4.98 -0.14 -10.91
CA TYR A 153 -6.34 0.16 -11.33
C TYR A 153 -6.41 0.62 -12.79
N ALA A 154 -5.43 1.40 -13.27
CA ALA A 154 -5.36 1.75 -14.69
C ALA A 154 -5.25 0.51 -15.59
N LEU A 155 -4.48 -0.50 -15.17
CA LEU A 155 -4.34 -1.78 -15.88
C LEU A 155 -5.54 -2.72 -15.69
N ALA A 156 -6.42 -2.48 -14.71
CA ALA A 156 -7.48 -3.41 -14.36
C ALA A 156 -8.49 -3.65 -15.48
N LEU A 157 -8.86 -2.63 -16.26
CA LEU A 157 -9.84 -2.77 -17.34
C LEU A 157 -9.36 -3.69 -18.48
N PRO A 158 -8.15 -3.51 -19.05
CA PRO A 158 -7.63 -4.46 -20.03
C PRO A 158 -7.43 -5.85 -19.42
N MET A 159 -7.01 -5.95 -18.15
CA MET A 159 -6.89 -7.25 -17.46
C MET A 159 -8.24 -7.96 -17.34
N ILE A 160 -9.31 -7.25 -16.93
CA ILE A 160 -10.67 -7.80 -16.85
C ILE A 160 -11.13 -8.28 -18.23
N ALA A 161 -10.84 -7.53 -19.30
CA ALA A 161 -11.17 -7.95 -20.66
C ALA A 161 -10.41 -9.25 -21.05
N ALA A 162 -9.12 -9.34 -20.72
CA ALA A 162 -8.33 -10.54 -20.93
C ALA A 162 -8.87 -11.75 -20.15
N PHE A 163 -9.22 -11.59 -18.87
CA PHE A 163 -9.81 -12.67 -18.06
C PHE A 163 -11.16 -13.16 -18.58
N LYS A 164 -11.97 -12.29 -19.19
CA LYS A 164 -13.21 -12.71 -19.84
C LYS A 164 -12.97 -13.59 -21.07
N ARG A 165 -11.90 -13.31 -21.81
CA ARG A 165 -11.57 -14.03 -23.05
C ARG A 165 -10.75 -15.29 -22.81
N TRP A 166 -9.79 -15.23 -21.89
CA TRP A 166 -8.82 -16.28 -21.62
C TRP A 166 -8.58 -16.43 -20.11
N PRO A 167 -9.55 -16.96 -19.34
CA PRO A 167 -9.52 -16.94 -17.88
C PRO A 167 -8.33 -17.70 -17.28
N HIS A 168 -7.90 -18.82 -17.87
CA HIS A 168 -6.81 -19.64 -17.35
C HIS A 168 -5.42 -19.32 -17.95
N ILE A 169 -5.38 -18.71 -19.13
CA ILE A 169 -4.12 -18.32 -19.79
C ILE A 169 -3.61 -16.98 -19.24
N THR A 170 -4.53 -16.04 -19.02
CA THR A 170 -4.21 -14.70 -18.49
C THR A 170 -3.42 -14.75 -17.17
N PRO A 171 -3.76 -15.55 -16.14
CA PRO A 171 -2.99 -15.58 -14.90
C PRO A 171 -1.58 -16.15 -15.11
N CYS A 172 -1.41 -17.16 -15.98
CA CYS A 172 -0.09 -17.68 -16.34
C CYS A 172 0.77 -16.62 -17.06
N PHE A 173 0.16 -15.86 -17.98
CA PHE A 173 0.83 -14.78 -18.69
C PHE A 173 1.24 -13.64 -17.76
N LEU A 174 0.36 -13.24 -16.83
CA LEU A 174 0.66 -12.22 -15.82
C LEU A 174 1.75 -12.68 -14.85
N LEU A 175 1.78 -13.97 -14.49
CA LEU A 175 2.86 -14.55 -13.69
C LEU A 175 4.19 -14.45 -14.44
N ALA A 176 4.23 -14.82 -15.72
CA ALA A 176 5.42 -14.70 -16.54
C ALA A 176 5.91 -13.24 -16.61
N ILE A 177 5.00 -12.28 -16.87
CA ILE A 177 5.34 -10.84 -16.84
C ILE A 177 5.94 -10.44 -15.50
N SER A 178 5.31 -10.85 -14.38
CA SER A 178 5.78 -10.51 -13.04
C SER A 178 7.18 -11.07 -12.77
N LEU A 179 7.44 -12.34 -13.11
CA LEU A 179 8.74 -12.97 -12.90
C LEU A 179 9.83 -12.35 -13.78
N ILE A 180 9.55 -12.16 -15.08
CA ILE A 180 10.49 -11.52 -16.02
C ILE A 180 10.78 -10.09 -15.58
N SER A 181 9.75 -9.33 -15.19
CA SER A 181 9.91 -7.96 -14.72
C SER A 181 10.72 -7.90 -13.44
N ARG A 182 10.47 -8.77 -12.46
CA ARG A 182 11.23 -8.85 -11.21
C ARG A 182 12.68 -9.19 -11.46
N TRP A 183 12.94 -10.16 -12.34
CA TRP A 183 14.30 -10.52 -12.73
C TRP A 183 15.01 -9.34 -13.40
N PHE A 184 14.40 -8.74 -14.43
CA PHE A 184 14.98 -7.58 -15.14
C PHE A 184 15.23 -6.40 -14.20
N VAL A 185 14.21 -6.00 -13.44
CA VAL A 185 14.28 -4.88 -12.50
C VAL A 185 15.23 -5.15 -11.33
N GLY A 186 15.39 -6.42 -10.93
CA GLY A 186 16.37 -6.83 -9.93
C GLY A 186 17.81 -6.75 -10.40
N GLN A 187 18.06 -6.93 -11.71
CA GLN A 187 19.39 -6.82 -12.32
C GLN A 187 19.72 -5.38 -12.75
N GLU A 188 18.81 -4.73 -13.47
CA GLU A 188 19.05 -3.46 -14.15
C GLU A 188 18.51 -2.24 -13.38
N GLY A 189 17.61 -2.43 -12.41
CA GLY A 189 16.87 -1.34 -11.77
C GLY A 189 15.68 -0.83 -12.60
N VAL A 190 15.23 0.40 -12.36
CA VAL A 190 14.22 1.07 -13.20
C VAL A 190 14.87 2.23 -13.96
N LEU A 191 14.86 2.15 -15.28
CA LEU A 191 15.26 3.23 -16.21
C LEU A 191 14.30 4.44 -16.09
N PRO A 192 14.74 5.72 -16.23
CA PRO A 192 16.02 6.22 -16.72
C PRO A 192 16.64 7.30 -15.80
N PHE A 193 17.42 6.92 -14.78
CA PHE A 193 18.12 7.88 -13.92
C PHE A 193 19.62 7.56 -13.80
N THR A 194 20.26 7.23 -14.93
CA THR A 194 21.66 6.80 -14.99
C THR A 194 22.42 7.63 -16.02
N ASP A 195 22.94 8.79 -15.60
CA ASP A 195 23.84 9.60 -16.43
C ASP A 195 25.28 9.68 -15.87
N SER A 196 25.61 9.00 -14.75
CA SER A 196 26.98 8.98 -14.22
C SER A 196 27.49 7.59 -13.83
N LEU A 197 28.78 7.34 -14.11
CA LEU A 197 29.52 6.12 -13.71
C LEU A 197 29.51 5.91 -12.19
N TYR A 198 29.44 7.00 -11.42
CA TYR A 198 29.31 6.96 -9.96
C TYR A 198 27.94 6.43 -9.55
N ASP A 199 26.86 6.83 -10.23
CA ASP A 199 25.50 6.33 -9.99
C ASP A 199 25.33 4.87 -10.45
N GLU A 200 26.08 4.42 -11.46
CA GLU A 200 26.13 3.02 -11.86
C GLU A 200 26.83 2.14 -10.81
N ILE A 201 27.98 2.58 -10.28
CA ILE A 201 28.72 1.86 -9.23
C ILE A 201 27.92 1.85 -7.92
N LYS A 202 27.33 2.99 -7.56
CA LYS A 202 26.45 3.14 -6.39
C LYS A 202 25.20 2.27 -6.55
N GLY A 203 24.56 2.30 -7.72
CA GLY A 203 23.43 1.44 -8.09
C GLY A 203 23.79 -0.05 -8.04
N TRP A 204 24.97 -0.44 -8.52
CA TRP A 204 25.48 -1.81 -8.45
C TRP A 204 25.74 -2.27 -7.00
N ALA A 205 26.39 -1.43 -6.19
CA ALA A 205 26.59 -1.70 -4.77
C ALA A 205 25.25 -1.77 -4.01
N TYR A 206 24.28 -0.91 -4.33
CA TYR A 206 22.92 -0.98 -3.79
C TYR A 206 22.20 -2.28 -4.16
N ARG A 207 22.35 -2.76 -5.40
CA ARG A 207 21.81 -4.05 -5.88
C ARG A 207 22.43 -5.26 -5.17
N GLN A 208 23.69 -5.18 -4.74
CA GLN A 208 24.40 -6.28 -4.07
C GLN A 208 24.21 -6.28 -2.55
N PHE A 209 24.18 -5.10 -1.91
CA PHE A 209 24.25 -4.98 -0.44
C PHE A 209 22.92 -4.59 0.24
N GLY A 210 21.85 -4.30 -0.52
CA GLY A 210 20.46 -4.37 -0.02
C GLY A 210 20.04 -3.34 1.03
N PHE A 211 20.74 -2.22 1.17
CA PHE A 211 20.30 -1.10 2.02
C PHE A 211 19.29 -0.23 1.26
N MET A 212 18.06 -0.14 1.78
CA MET A 212 16.97 0.74 1.31
C MET A 212 17.52 2.15 1.05
N PRO A 213 17.62 2.64 -0.21
CA PRO A 213 16.63 2.63 -1.29
C PRO A 213 17.04 1.72 -2.47
N GLY A 214 16.15 0.83 -2.93
CA GLY A 214 16.54 -0.21 -3.90
C GLY A 214 15.59 -1.41 -3.98
N ARG A 215 14.27 -1.17 -3.91
CA ARG A 215 13.26 -2.23 -4.12
C ARG A 215 12.31 -1.88 -5.27
N PRO A 216 12.86 -1.70 -6.47
CA PRO A 216 12.05 -1.38 -7.63
C PRO A 216 10.99 -2.47 -7.90
N ALA A 217 11.26 -3.72 -7.54
CA ALA A 217 10.28 -4.80 -7.63
C ALA A 217 9.04 -4.64 -6.72
N ASP A 218 9.11 -3.83 -5.65
CA ASP A 218 7.99 -3.64 -4.73
C ASP A 218 6.93 -2.69 -5.30
N TRP A 219 7.35 -1.62 -5.96
CA TRP A 219 6.46 -0.57 -6.46
C TRP A 219 6.27 -0.60 -7.97
N PHE A 220 7.15 -1.27 -8.73
CA PHE A 220 7.03 -1.30 -10.18
C PHE A 220 5.79 -2.12 -10.60
N PRO A 221 4.86 -1.52 -11.37
CA PRO A 221 3.58 -2.14 -11.70
C PRO A 221 3.68 -3.57 -12.25
N LEU A 222 4.57 -3.82 -13.21
CA LEU A 222 4.67 -5.12 -13.86
C LEU A 222 5.17 -6.22 -12.92
N CYS A 223 5.99 -5.89 -11.92
CA CYS A 223 6.42 -6.84 -10.89
C CYS A 223 5.25 -7.31 -10.00
N ARG A 224 4.18 -6.52 -9.90
CA ARG A 224 3.04 -6.73 -9.01
C ARG A 224 1.72 -7.04 -9.74
N VAL A 225 1.76 -7.10 -11.07
CA VAL A 225 0.57 -7.30 -11.91
C VAL A 225 -0.06 -8.68 -11.70
N PHE A 226 0.75 -9.69 -11.35
CA PHE A 226 0.27 -11.03 -11.06
C PHE A 226 -0.60 -11.06 -9.81
N GLU A 227 -0.17 -10.49 -8.69
CA GLU A 227 -0.93 -10.49 -7.43
C GLU A 227 -2.28 -9.77 -7.59
N PHE A 228 -2.27 -8.61 -8.25
CA PHE A 228 -3.51 -7.89 -8.54
C PHE A 228 -4.42 -8.68 -9.51
N GLY A 229 -3.84 -9.27 -10.56
CA GLY A 229 -4.56 -10.09 -11.53
C GLY A 229 -5.12 -11.38 -10.95
N LEU A 230 -4.40 -12.03 -10.04
CA LEU A 230 -4.88 -13.19 -9.28
C LEU A 230 -6.15 -12.83 -8.51
N GLY A 231 -6.21 -11.62 -7.94
CA GLY A 231 -7.43 -11.14 -7.31
C GLY A 231 -8.62 -11.06 -8.28
N ILE A 232 -8.41 -10.48 -9.47
CA ILE A 232 -9.45 -10.41 -10.51
C ILE A 232 -9.87 -11.83 -10.93
N TYR A 233 -8.90 -12.72 -11.17
CA TYR A 233 -9.14 -14.12 -11.51
C TYR A 233 -10.03 -14.82 -10.48
N LEU A 234 -9.66 -14.76 -9.20
CA LEU A 234 -10.41 -15.36 -8.10
C LEU A 234 -11.84 -14.81 -8.04
N ALA A 235 -12.01 -13.50 -8.23
CA ALA A 235 -13.34 -12.89 -8.27
C ALA A 235 -14.21 -13.33 -9.46
N THR A 236 -13.59 -13.74 -10.57
CA THR A 236 -14.30 -14.24 -11.76
C THR A 236 -14.62 -15.73 -11.71
N VAL A 237 -13.75 -16.54 -11.11
CA VAL A 237 -13.88 -18.01 -11.07
C VAL A 237 -14.63 -18.48 -9.84
N ILE A 238 -14.39 -17.89 -8.67
CA ILE A 238 -15.05 -18.29 -7.43
C ILE A 238 -16.47 -17.72 -7.41
N ASN A 239 -17.45 -18.58 -7.13
CA ASN A 239 -18.84 -18.17 -6.99
C ASN A 239 -18.95 -16.99 -6.01
N ARG A 240 -19.69 -15.95 -6.41
CA ARG A 240 -19.93 -14.75 -5.62
C ARG A 240 -20.41 -15.06 -4.20
N GLU A 241 -21.24 -16.08 -4.03
CA GLU A 241 -21.79 -16.46 -2.73
C GLU A 241 -20.73 -16.90 -1.73
N PHE A 242 -19.63 -17.51 -2.19
CA PHE A 242 -18.52 -17.93 -1.34
C PHE A 242 -17.97 -16.77 -0.50
N TRP A 243 -17.77 -15.61 -1.14
CA TRP A 243 -17.26 -14.41 -0.48
C TRP A 243 -18.19 -13.87 0.61
N PHE A 244 -19.47 -14.27 0.63
CA PHE A 244 -20.47 -13.81 1.59
C PHE A 244 -21.02 -14.94 2.48
N ARG A 245 -20.51 -16.17 2.32
CA ARG A 245 -21.03 -17.36 3.01
C ARG A 245 -20.63 -17.41 4.48
N ILE A 246 -19.40 -17.00 4.77
CA ILE A 246 -18.87 -17.00 6.14
C ILE A 246 -19.28 -15.69 6.81
N ASP A 247 -20.01 -15.81 7.91
CA ASP A 247 -20.37 -14.70 8.78
C ASP A 247 -20.23 -15.16 10.24
N ILE A 248 -19.42 -14.45 11.03
CA ILE A 248 -19.20 -14.73 12.46
C ILE A 248 -19.76 -13.53 13.22
N PRO A 249 -21.01 -13.59 13.74
CA PRO A 249 -21.73 -12.41 14.21
C PRO A 249 -20.99 -11.59 15.26
N TRP A 250 -20.34 -12.25 16.22
CA TRP A 250 -19.63 -11.60 17.32
C TRP A 250 -18.30 -10.94 16.91
N LEU A 251 -17.64 -11.45 15.85
CA LEU A 251 -16.43 -10.83 15.28
C LEU A 251 -16.73 -9.81 14.18
N LYS A 252 -17.95 -9.79 13.66
CA LYS A 252 -18.30 -9.00 12.48
C LYS A 252 -18.04 -7.51 12.67
N GLN A 253 -18.47 -6.93 13.79
CA GLN A 253 -18.30 -5.49 14.05
C GLN A 253 -16.84 -5.13 14.34
N PRO A 254 -16.09 -5.84 15.21
CA PRO A 254 -14.67 -5.57 15.41
C PRO A 254 -13.84 -5.67 14.12
N VAL A 255 -14.03 -6.75 13.35
CA VAL A 255 -13.31 -6.96 12.08
C VAL A 255 -13.69 -5.91 11.04
N ALA A 256 -14.97 -5.53 10.99
CA ALA A 256 -15.44 -4.45 10.14
C ALA A 256 -14.78 -3.11 10.49
N PHE A 257 -14.74 -2.77 11.77
CA PHE A 257 -14.09 -1.56 12.26
C PHE A 257 -12.60 -1.55 11.89
N LEU A 258 -11.87 -2.61 12.22
CA LEU A 258 -10.44 -2.72 11.91
C LEU A 258 -10.15 -2.68 10.39
N SER A 259 -11.00 -3.32 9.58
CA SER A 259 -10.89 -3.29 8.12
C SER A 259 -11.13 -1.88 7.54
N ASP A 260 -12.06 -1.10 8.11
CA ASP A 260 -12.32 0.28 7.68
C ASP A 260 -11.10 1.18 7.93
N ILE A 261 -10.43 1.01 9.07
CA ILE A 261 -9.25 1.81 9.43
C ILE A 261 -7.92 1.21 8.93
N ALA A 262 -7.92 0.01 8.34
CA ALA A 262 -6.70 -0.68 7.89
C ALA A 262 -5.88 0.12 6.89
N PHE A 263 -6.53 0.87 5.99
CA PHE A 263 -5.83 1.70 5.00
C PHE A 263 -5.23 2.98 5.60
N PRO A 264 -5.96 3.79 6.41
CA PRO A 264 -5.33 4.86 7.18
C PRO A 264 -4.21 4.37 8.11
N LEU A 265 -4.38 3.21 8.76
CA LEU A 265 -3.33 2.57 9.57
C LEU A 265 -2.07 2.30 8.75
N PHE A 266 -2.25 1.73 7.55
CA PHE A 266 -1.16 1.49 6.61
C PHE A 266 -0.42 2.79 6.23
N LEU A 267 -1.11 3.92 6.11
CA LEU A 267 -0.47 5.19 5.74
C LEU A 267 0.25 5.87 6.90
N LEU A 268 -0.30 5.76 8.11
CA LEU A 268 0.19 6.54 9.26
C LEU A 268 1.22 5.81 10.12
N HIS A 269 1.25 4.46 10.10
CA HIS A 269 2.09 3.71 11.03
C HIS A 269 3.58 4.07 10.96
N TYR A 270 4.13 4.22 9.76
CA TYR A 270 5.55 4.46 9.59
C TYR A 270 5.97 5.89 10.02
N PRO A 271 5.28 6.98 9.61
CA PRO A 271 5.61 8.34 10.05
C PRO A 271 5.66 8.54 11.57
N PHE A 272 4.93 7.74 12.35
CA PHE A 272 4.88 7.84 13.82
C PHE A 272 5.67 6.75 14.55
N MET A 273 6.33 5.84 13.82
CA MET A 273 7.06 4.71 14.42
C MET A 273 8.20 5.16 15.33
N PHE A 274 8.74 6.37 15.10
CA PHE A 274 9.75 6.99 15.94
C PHE A 274 9.32 7.11 17.42
N MET A 275 8.02 7.15 17.70
CA MET A 275 7.51 7.22 19.07
C MET A 275 7.87 6.00 19.89
N VAL A 276 7.90 4.82 19.27
CA VAL A 276 8.33 3.59 19.95
C VAL A 276 9.80 3.72 20.38
N ILE A 277 10.66 4.23 19.49
CA ILE A 277 12.08 4.50 19.80
C ILE A 277 12.19 5.51 20.95
N LEU A 278 11.43 6.61 20.88
CA LEU A 278 11.46 7.65 21.91
C LEU A 278 11.05 7.12 23.28
N LEU A 279 9.97 6.34 23.34
CA LEU A 279 9.48 5.73 24.59
C LEU A 279 10.49 4.72 25.16
N ILE A 280 11.10 3.89 24.31
CA ILE A 280 12.15 2.96 24.74
C ILE A 280 13.36 3.73 25.29
N LYS A 281 13.80 4.81 24.63
CA LYS A 281 14.88 5.69 25.15
C LYS A 281 14.52 6.33 26.50
N ALA A 282 13.23 6.58 26.74
CA ALA A 282 12.70 7.04 28.03
C ALA A 282 12.51 5.91 29.06
N SER A 283 13.11 4.73 28.85
CA SER A 283 13.02 3.55 29.72
C SER A 283 11.62 2.95 29.85
N VAL A 284 10.70 3.24 28.92
CA VAL A 284 9.39 2.57 28.86
C VAL A 284 9.58 1.14 28.34
N PRO A 285 9.01 0.11 28.99
CA PRO A 285 9.09 -1.27 28.49
C PRO A 285 8.56 -1.40 27.05
N ILE A 286 9.23 -2.23 26.23
CA ILE A 286 8.94 -2.37 24.79
C ILE A 286 7.45 -2.67 24.53
N TRP A 287 6.86 -3.62 25.25
CA TRP A 287 5.46 -4.00 25.08
C TRP A 287 4.50 -2.82 25.34
N LEU A 288 4.82 -1.97 26.32
CA LEU A 288 4.02 -0.80 26.66
C LEU A 288 4.22 0.30 25.62
N ALA A 289 5.46 0.54 25.16
CA ALA A 289 5.76 1.47 24.09
C ALA A 289 5.01 1.13 22.80
N MET A 290 5.00 -0.15 22.41
CA MET A 290 4.23 -0.66 21.27
C MET A 290 2.73 -0.49 21.48
N THR A 291 2.21 -0.78 22.68
CA THR A 291 0.78 -0.63 22.99
C THR A 291 0.32 0.82 22.91
N LEU A 292 1.10 1.76 23.47
CA LEU A 292 0.82 3.19 23.42
C LEU A 292 0.85 3.71 21.97
N PHE A 293 1.85 3.29 21.19
CA PHE A 293 1.92 3.60 19.76
C PHE A 293 0.70 3.04 18.99
N MET A 294 0.30 1.80 19.25
CA MET A 294 -0.87 1.19 18.61
C MET A 294 -2.16 1.93 18.96
N PHE A 295 -2.33 2.34 20.22
CA PHE A 295 -3.50 3.13 20.64
C PHE A 295 -3.55 4.47 19.90
N LEU A 296 -2.44 5.19 19.85
CA LEU A 296 -2.33 6.45 19.12
C LEU A 296 -2.68 6.26 17.64
N ILE A 297 -2.06 5.28 16.97
CA ILE A 297 -2.21 5.14 15.54
C ILE A 297 -3.61 4.66 15.13
N ILE A 298 -4.26 3.85 15.96
CA ILE A 298 -5.67 3.48 15.80
C ILE A 298 -6.56 4.72 15.94
N ALA A 299 -6.35 5.56 16.95
CA ALA A 299 -7.13 6.78 17.16
C ALA A 299 -6.98 7.77 16.00
N MET A 300 -5.75 7.97 15.50
CA MET A 300 -5.47 8.82 14.34
C MET A 300 -6.12 8.25 13.07
N SER A 301 -5.98 6.95 12.84
CA SER A 301 -6.54 6.25 11.68
C SER A 301 -8.07 6.29 11.67
N TRP A 302 -8.69 6.11 12.82
CA TRP A 302 -10.13 6.27 13.01
C TRP A 302 -10.59 7.70 12.73
N SER A 303 -9.84 8.70 13.22
CA SER A 303 -10.14 10.11 12.93
C SER A 303 -10.09 10.40 11.43
N VAL A 304 -9.04 9.94 10.73
CA VAL A 304 -8.92 10.10 9.27
C VAL A 304 -10.09 9.45 8.54
N ASP A 305 -10.45 8.20 8.86
CA ASP A 305 -11.59 7.51 8.25
C ASP A 305 -12.92 8.25 8.53
N TRP A 306 -13.11 8.72 9.75
CA TRP A 306 -14.29 9.48 10.17
C TRP A 306 -14.44 10.81 9.41
N TYR A 307 -13.37 11.59 9.27
CA TYR A 307 -13.37 12.82 8.48
C TYR A 307 -13.58 12.52 6.99
N ALA A 308 -12.88 11.51 6.45
CA ALA A 308 -13.02 11.11 5.05
C ALA A 308 -14.48 10.79 4.71
N LYS A 309 -15.15 9.97 5.54
CA LYS A 309 -16.57 9.59 5.36
C LYS A 309 -17.53 10.79 5.33
N ARG A 310 -17.14 11.96 5.87
CA ARG A 310 -17.98 13.17 5.87
C ARG A 310 -17.73 14.13 4.71
N LEU A 311 -16.65 13.95 3.95
CA LEU A 311 -16.32 14.85 2.83
C LEU A 311 -17.42 14.84 1.74
N PRO A 312 -17.79 16.01 1.18
CA PRO A 312 -18.89 16.14 0.22
C PRO A 312 -18.73 15.27 -1.04
N THR A 313 -17.49 15.08 -1.49
CA THR A 313 -17.13 14.28 -2.67
C THR A 313 -17.61 12.83 -2.55
N LEU A 314 -17.48 12.22 -1.37
CA LEU A 314 -17.97 10.85 -1.12
C LEU A 314 -19.49 10.79 -0.97
N LYS A 315 -20.13 11.87 -0.50
CA LYS A 315 -21.60 11.98 -0.42
C LYS A 315 -22.24 12.14 -1.80
N LEU A 316 -21.66 12.97 -2.67
CA LEU A 316 -22.15 13.20 -4.03
C LEU A 316 -22.09 11.91 -4.86
N MET A 317 -21.02 11.12 -4.71
CA MET A 317 -20.92 9.81 -5.37
C MET A 317 -21.96 8.80 -4.89
N ARG A 318 -22.23 8.73 -3.57
CA ARG A 318 -23.30 7.87 -3.06
C ARG A 318 -24.64 8.24 -3.69
N LYS A 319 -24.90 9.55 -3.84
CA LYS A 319 -26.10 10.06 -4.50
C LYS A 319 -26.15 9.71 -5.99
N LEU A 320 -25.04 9.90 -6.73
CA LEU A 320 -24.94 9.56 -8.16
C LEU A 320 -24.99 8.05 -8.43
N SER A 321 -24.43 7.23 -7.54
CA SER A 321 -24.47 5.76 -7.66
C SER A 321 -25.87 5.20 -7.40
N ARG A 322 -26.64 5.83 -6.51
CA ARG A 322 -28.04 5.47 -6.24
C ARG A 322 -29.01 5.96 -7.31
N ALA A 323 -28.64 6.99 -8.08
CA ALA A 323 -29.44 7.49 -9.20
C ALA A 323 -29.25 6.67 -10.50
N ARG A 324 -28.35 5.66 -10.49
CA ARG A 324 -28.05 4.78 -11.63
C ARG A 324 -28.37 3.30 -11.34
N GLU A 325 -28.93 3.00 -10.17
CA GLU A 325 -29.51 1.69 -9.82
C GLU A 325 -31.03 1.79 -9.96
#